data_AF-A0A8C4LZ47-F1
#
_entry.id   AF-A0A8C4LZ47-F1
#
_cell.length_a   1.000
_cell.length_b   1.000
_cell.length_c   1.000
_cell.angle_alpha   90.00
_cell.angle_beta   90.00
_cell.angle_gamma   90.00
#
_symmetry.space_group_name_H-M   'P 1'
#
loop_
_entity.id
_entity.type
_entity.pdbx_description
1 polymer ?
#
loop_
_entity_poly.entity_id
_entity_poly.type
_entity_poly.pdbx_seq_one_letter_code
_entity_poly.pdbx_strand_id
1 'polypeptide(L)'
;EATNETGPLEQLMFVDVASMAPLGAHYKLLVTEIKHFQLQTNVAFHFTASPSQPQYFLYKFPEDVDSVIIKVESEMAYPCSVVSVQNVMCPVYDLDDNVEFNGVYQSMTKKAAITLQVRHYFSGHHSLLCILCRKKPSTVCLLFLFGIQMFLYLSDLSRKDRRIISKKYKIYFWNIITIAVFYVLPVIQLVITYQTVVHVTGNQDICYYNFLCAHPLGSLSAFNNILSNLGHVLLGFLFLLIVLHRDILHRRALEAKDIFAMEYGIPKHFGLFYAMGIALMMEGVLSACYHVCPNYSNFQFDTSFMYMIAGLCMLKLYQTRHPDINASAYAAYASFAGVITVTVLGVVCGKNETWFWVIFSAIHILASLALSTQIYYMGRFKIGDNVCGILFGVFRPPFQDRMVLLIMGNLVNWFFAFFGLIYRPRDFASYMLGIFICNLLLYLAFYIIMKLRSNERVLPIPSVCIVATAVVWAAALYFFFQNLSSWEGTPAESREKNRRCILFDFFDDHDIWHFLSATALFFSFLVLLTLDDDLDMVQRDKIRVF
;
A
#
# COMPACT_ATOMS: atom_id res chain seq x y z
N GLU A 1 -37.27 -39.38 -29.30
CA GLU A 1 -37.48 -40.47 -28.33
C GLU A 1 -36.31 -40.52 -27.38
N ALA A 2 -36.55 -40.30 -26.10
CA ALA A 2 -35.54 -40.42 -25.04
C ALA A 2 -35.92 -41.65 -24.21
N THR A 3 -35.11 -42.69 -24.28
CA THR A 3 -35.28 -43.89 -23.46
C THR A 3 -34.71 -43.63 -22.07
N ASN A 4 -35.60 -43.64 -21.08
CA ASN A 4 -35.27 -43.78 -19.67
C ASN A 4 -34.73 -45.20 -19.44
N GLU A 5 -33.42 -45.33 -19.21
CA GLU A 5 -32.85 -46.52 -18.57
C GLU A 5 -32.23 -46.12 -17.23
N THR A 6 -33.05 -46.18 -16.18
CA THR A 6 -32.62 -46.22 -14.78
C THR A 6 -32.40 -47.68 -14.39
N GLY A 7 -31.26 -48.23 -14.79
CA GLY A 7 -30.65 -49.43 -14.18
C GLY A 7 -29.37 -49.02 -13.44
N PRO A 8 -28.89 -49.79 -12.46
CA PRO A 8 -27.55 -49.56 -11.95
C PRO A 8 -26.59 -49.69 -13.13
N LEU A 9 -25.79 -48.65 -13.40
CA LEU A 9 -24.70 -48.71 -14.37
C LEU A 9 -23.73 -49.80 -13.89
N GLU A 10 -23.89 -51.02 -14.40
CA GLU A 10 -22.87 -52.06 -14.28
C GLU A 10 -21.64 -51.59 -15.07
N GLN A 11 -20.70 -50.98 -14.35
CA GLN A 11 -19.44 -50.54 -14.92
C GLN A 11 -18.51 -51.74 -14.97
N LEU A 12 -18.52 -52.45 -16.10
CA LEU A 12 -17.61 -53.57 -16.37
C LEU A 12 -16.17 -53.02 -16.45
N MET A 13 -15.31 -53.48 -15.54
CA MET A 13 -13.87 -53.17 -15.55
C MET A 13 -13.10 -54.36 -16.13
N PHE A 14 -12.32 -54.12 -17.16
CA PHE A 14 -11.40 -55.10 -17.74
C PHE A 14 -9.98 -54.79 -17.26
N VAL A 15 -9.25 -55.80 -16.78
CA VAL A 15 -7.86 -55.67 -16.37
C VAL A 15 -7.02 -56.60 -17.23
N ASP A 16 -6.24 -56.01 -18.14
CA ASP A 16 -5.31 -56.73 -19.00
C ASP A 16 -3.89 -56.63 -18.42
N VAL A 17 -3.18 -57.76 -18.36
CA VAL A 17 -1.80 -57.83 -17.89
C VAL A 17 -0.91 -58.27 -19.04
N ALA A 18 0.00 -57.38 -19.44
CA ALA A 18 1.02 -57.67 -20.46
C ALA A 18 2.42 -57.70 -19.83
N SER A 19 3.29 -58.59 -20.29
CA SER A 19 4.67 -58.71 -19.82
C SER A 19 5.63 -58.93 -20.98
N MET A 20 6.81 -58.31 -20.89
CA MET A 20 7.94 -58.53 -21.81
C MET A 20 8.90 -59.61 -21.30
N ALA A 21 8.53 -60.37 -20.25
CA ALA A 21 9.38 -61.42 -19.72
C ALA A 21 9.62 -62.50 -20.80
N PRO A 22 10.89 -62.90 -21.04
CA PRO A 22 11.22 -63.91 -22.05
C PRO A 22 10.74 -65.33 -21.68
N LEU A 23 10.31 -65.53 -20.43
CA LEU A 23 9.75 -66.75 -19.87
C LEU A 23 8.47 -66.42 -19.09
N GLY A 24 7.58 -67.40 -18.89
CA GLY A 24 6.33 -67.20 -18.16
C GLY A 24 6.53 -66.61 -16.76
N ALA A 25 6.06 -65.38 -16.55
CA ALA A 25 6.14 -64.71 -15.26
C ALA A 25 4.93 -65.10 -14.40
N HIS A 26 5.18 -65.76 -13.26
CA HIS A 26 4.14 -65.99 -12.26
C HIS A 26 3.82 -64.67 -11.54
N TYR A 27 2.57 -64.22 -11.62
CA TYR A 27 2.09 -63.03 -10.91
C TYR A 27 0.79 -63.33 -10.17
N LYS A 28 0.51 -62.52 -9.15
CA LYS A 28 -0.76 -62.52 -8.41
C LYS A 28 -1.32 -61.12 -8.43
N LEU A 29 -2.42 -60.92 -9.15
CA LEU A 29 -3.13 -59.65 -9.18
C LEU A 29 -4.02 -59.57 -7.93
N LEU A 30 -3.86 -58.49 -7.16
CA LEU A 30 -4.73 -58.15 -6.05
C LEU A 30 -5.47 -56.86 -6.40
N VAL A 31 -6.80 -56.93 -6.46
CA VAL A 31 -7.65 -55.77 -6.69
C VAL A 31 -8.31 -55.40 -5.37
N THR A 32 -8.18 -54.14 -4.97
CA THR A 32 -8.75 -53.62 -3.72
C THR A 32 -9.46 -52.31 -3.99
N GLU A 33 -10.65 -52.15 -3.42
CA GLU A 33 -11.39 -50.89 -3.44
C GLU A 33 -10.79 -49.88 -2.44
N ILE A 34 -10.49 -48.67 -2.90
CA ILE A 34 -9.98 -47.59 -2.04
C ILE A 34 -11.17 -46.74 -1.56
N LYS A 35 -11.52 -46.90 -0.28
CA LYS A 35 -12.68 -46.20 0.32
C LYS A 35 -12.47 -44.69 0.54
N HIS A 36 -11.22 -44.23 0.66
CA HIS A 36 -10.87 -42.84 0.98
C HIS A 36 -10.09 -42.18 -0.17
N PHE A 37 -10.72 -42.10 -1.34
CA PHE A 37 -10.11 -41.52 -2.54
C PHE A 37 -10.12 -39.98 -2.56
N GLN A 38 -11.10 -39.35 -1.91
CA GLN A 38 -11.24 -37.88 -1.92
C GLN A 38 -10.61 -37.24 -0.67
N LEU A 39 -9.74 -36.25 -0.89
CA LEU A 39 -9.10 -35.49 0.18
C LEU A 39 -10.00 -34.37 0.73
N GLN A 40 -9.85 -34.09 2.02
CA GLN A 40 -10.54 -33.00 2.72
C GLN A 40 -9.57 -31.89 3.14
N THR A 41 -10.03 -30.64 3.10
CA THR A 41 -9.26 -29.47 3.53
C THR A 41 -9.08 -29.48 5.06
N ASN A 42 -7.89 -29.12 5.54
CA ASN A 42 -7.51 -29.08 6.97
C ASN A 42 -7.58 -30.41 7.74
N VAL A 43 -7.69 -31.54 7.06
CA VAL A 43 -7.66 -32.88 7.68
C VAL A 43 -6.37 -33.57 7.29
N ALA A 44 -5.59 -34.01 8.29
CA ALA A 44 -4.38 -34.79 8.06
C ALA A 44 -4.76 -36.20 7.59
N PHE A 45 -4.16 -36.64 6.49
CA PHE A 45 -4.39 -37.96 5.92
C PHE A 45 -3.09 -38.74 5.84
N HIS A 46 -3.09 -39.97 6.37
CA HIS A 46 -1.93 -40.86 6.38
C HIS A 46 -2.05 -41.94 5.32
N PHE A 47 -1.01 -42.10 4.50
CA PHE A 47 -0.94 -43.13 3.46
C PHE A 47 0.48 -43.64 3.29
N THR A 48 0.62 -44.84 2.76
CA THR A 48 1.91 -45.45 2.38
C THR A 48 1.98 -45.61 0.86
N ALA A 49 3.08 -45.15 0.26
CA ALA A 49 3.32 -45.27 -1.18
C ALA A 49 4.67 -45.96 -1.47
N SER A 50 4.76 -46.65 -2.61
CA SER A 50 5.99 -47.28 -3.10
C SER A 50 6.08 -47.16 -4.62
N PRO A 51 7.26 -47.37 -5.25
CA PRO A 51 7.35 -47.36 -6.72
C PRO A 51 6.42 -48.33 -7.43
N SER A 52 6.19 -49.49 -6.81
CA SER A 52 5.28 -50.53 -7.33
C SER A 52 3.82 -50.32 -6.92
N GLN A 53 3.54 -49.32 -6.09
CA GLN A 53 2.21 -48.98 -5.59
C GLN A 53 2.12 -47.46 -5.38
N PRO A 54 2.03 -46.67 -6.46
CA PRO A 54 1.76 -45.23 -6.37
C PRO A 54 0.36 -45.00 -5.77
N GLN A 55 0.16 -43.83 -5.16
CA GLN A 55 -1.10 -43.49 -4.51
C GLN A 55 -1.75 -42.28 -5.20
N TYR A 56 -3.06 -42.38 -5.39
CA TYR A 56 -3.86 -41.38 -6.10
C TYR A 56 -4.97 -40.86 -5.20
N PHE A 57 -5.15 -39.55 -5.23
CA PHE A 57 -6.20 -38.90 -4.47
C PHE A 57 -6.91 -37.86 -5.34
N LEU A 58 -8.21 -37.73 -5.18
CA LEU A 58 -8.99 -36.67 -5.79
C LEU A 58 -9.08 -35.50 -4.81
N TYR A 59 -8.81 -34.29 -5.29
CA TYR A 59 -9.09 -33.07 -4.53
C TYR A 59 -10.14 -32.23 -5.27
N LYS A 60 -11.23 -31.93 -4.57
CA LYS A 60 -12.27 -31.02 -5.04
C LYS A 60 -12.10 -29.69 -4.32
N PHE A 61 -11.94 -28.62 -5.09
CA PHE A 61 -11.88 -27.28 -4.52
C PHE A 61 -13.25 -26.93 -3.91
N PRO A 62 -13.29 -26.45 -2.65
CA PRO A 62 -14.49 -25.82 -2.11
C PRO A 62 -14.87 -24.58 -2.94
N GLU A 63 -16.16 -24.24 -2.98
CA GLU A 63 -16.68 -23.11 -3.78
C GLU A 63 -16.03 -21.75 -3.44
N ASP A 64 -15.51 -21.58 -2.22
CA ASP A 64 -14.92 -20.33 -1.71
C ASP A 64 -13.38 -20.31 -1.67
N VAL A 65 -12.70 -21.25 -2.32
CA VAL A 65 -11.24 -21.43 -2.22
C VAL A 65 -10.58 -21.37 -3.59
N ASP A 66 -9.88 -20.26 -3.86
CA ASP A 66 -9.22 -19.99 -5.14
C ASP A 66 -7.81 -20.62 -5.26
N SER A 67 -7.20 -20.95 -4.13
CA SER A 67 -5.88 -21.60 -4.11
C SER A 67 -5.72 -22.50 -2.88
N VAL A 68 -4.90 -23.53 -3.01
CA VAL A 68 -4.68 -24.52 -1.96
C VAL A 68 -3.19 -24.84 -1.91
N ILE A 69 -2.63 -24.92 -0.72
CA ILE A 69 -1.27 -25.44 -0.53
C ILE A 69 -1.37 -26.90 -0.09
N ILE A 70 -0.75 -27.77 -0.87
CA ILE A 70 -0.53 -29.18 -0.55
C ILE A 70 0.83 -29.30 0.10
N LYS A 71 0.88 -29.57 1.40
CA LYS A 71 2.13 -29.89 2.10
C LYS A 71 2.25 -31.39 2.23
N VAL A 72 3.43 -31.92 1.95
CA VAL A 72 3.75 -33.34 2.08
C VAL A 72 5.00 -33.45 2.97
N GLU A 73 4.93 -34.25 4.02
CA GLU A 73 6.02 -34.45 4.99
C GLU A 73 6.24 -35.93 5.28
N SER A 74 7.49 -36.40 5.17
CA SER A 74 7.92 -37.75 5.51
C SER A 74 8.57 -37.81 6.90
N GLU A 75 8.32 -38.89 7.65
CA GLU A 75 8.96 -39.16 8.95
C GLU A 75 10.48 -39.32 8.84
N MET A 76 10.96 -39.92 7.74
CA MET A 76 12.39 -40.15 7.48
C MET A 76 12.87 -39.30 6.31
N ALA A 77 14.10 -38.78 6.41
CA ALA A 77 14.81 -38.24 5.26
C ALA A 77 15.44 -39.42 4.48
N TYR A 78 14.89 -39.74 3.31
CA TYR A 78 15.30 -40.86 2.45
C TYR A 78 15.16 -40.41 0.96
N PRO A 79 15.69 -41.12 -0.06
CA PRO A 79 16.02 -40.52 -1.36
C PRO A 79 14.83 -39.86 -2.06
N CYS A 80 15.13 -38.91 -2.93
CA CYS A 80 14.20 -37.97 -3.57
C CYS A 80 12.90 -38.63 -4.07
N SER A 81 11.77 -38.30 -3.45
CA SER A 81 10.41 -38.59 -3.91
C SER A 81 9.87 -37.45 -4.78
N VAL A 82 8.84 -37.69 -5.60
CA VAL A 82 8.25 -36.68 -6.49
C VAL A 82 6.75 -36.54 -6.21
N VAL A 83 6.34 -35.38 -5.74
CA VAL A 83 4.92 -35.06 -5.58
C VAL A 83 4.46 -34.41 -6.88
N SER A 84 3.42 -34.93 -7.52
CA SER A 84 2.87 -34.38 -8.77
C SER A 84 1.38 -34.09 -8.62
N VAL A 85 0.90 -33.05 -9.30
CA VAL A 85 -0.52 -32.70 -9.33
C VAL A 85 -0.93 -32.58 -10.78
N GLN A 86 -1.87 -33.42 -11.20
CA GLN A 86 -2.27 -33.58 -12.60
C GLN A 86 -3.76 -33.31 -12.78
N ASN A 87 -4.17 -33.06 -14.03
CA ASN A 87 -5.59 -32.98 -14.35
C ASN A 87 -6.24 -34.37 -14.33
N VAL A 88 -7.55 -34.41 -14.07
CA VAL A 88 -8.35 -35.64 -14.17
C VAL A 88 -8.60 -35.98 -15.64
N MET A 89 -7.52 -36.29 -16.38
CA MET A 89 -7.56 -36.67 -17.80
C MET A 89 -6.67 -37.90 -18.01
N CYS A 90 -7.12 -38.85 -18.82
CA CYS A 90 -6.32 -40.02 -19.21
C CYS A 90 -5.43 -39.67 -20.42
N PRO A 91 -4.17 -40.15 -20.48
CA PRO A 91 -3.49 -41.00 -19.51
C PRO A 91 -2.98 -40.20 -18.28
N VAL A 92 -3.03 -40.83 -17.10
CA VAL A 92 -2.38 -40.30 -15.89
C VAL A 92 -0.93 -40.77 -15.92
N TYR A 93 0.02 -39.84 -15.78
CA TYR A 93 1.44 -40.18 -15.79
C TYR A 93 1.90 -40.57 -14.39
N ASP A 94 2.22 -41.84 -14.20
CA ASP A 94 2.53 -42.44 -12.89
C ASP A 94 3.85 -43.21 -12.85
N LEU A 95 4.66 -43.08 -13.90
CA LEU A 95 5.99 -43.67 -13.98
C LEU A 95 7.05 -42.62 -13.69
N ASP A 96 8.19 -43.13 -13.25
CA ASP A 96 9.33 -42.33 -12.85
C ASP A 96 9.85 -41.38 -13.94
N ASP A 97 9.75 -41.84 -15.18
CA ASP A 97 10.24 -41.15 -16.36
C ASP A 97 9.18 -40.25 -17.01
N ASN A 98 7.92 -40.30 -16.55
CA ASN A 98 6.81 -39.57 -17.18
C ASN A 98 5.99 -38.67 -16.24
N VAL A 99 6.12 -38.82 -14.93
CA VAL A 99 5.37 -38.05 -13.91
C VAL A 99 5.61 -36.54 -13.98
N GLU A 100 6.69 -36.13 -14.64
CA GLU A 100 7.09 -34.73 -14.84
C GLU A 100 6.46 -34.09 -16.10
N PHE A 101 5.86 -34.87 -17.00
CA PHE A 101 5.38 -34.37 -18.29
C PHE A 101 4.05 -33.60 -18.22
N ASN A 102 3.26 -33.80 -17.18
CA ASN A 102 1.96 -33.16 -17.03
C ASN A 102 1.76 -32.64 -15.61
N GLY A 103 1.11 -31.49 -15.50
CA GLY A 103 0.80 -30.89 -14.21
C GLY A 103 1.96 -30.12 -13.58
N VAL A 104 1.90 -29.95 -12.25
CA VAL A 104 2.99 -29.35 -11.46
C VAL A 104 3.56 -30.41 -10.53
N TYR A 105 4.89 -30.49 -10.51
CA TYR A 105 5.61 -31.45 -9.69
C TYR A 105 6.66 -30.77 -8.82
N GLN A 106 7.02 -31.42 -7.72
CA GLN A 106 8.11 -31.01 -6.86
C GLN A 106 8.81 -32.24 -6.27
N SER A 107 10.13 -32.23 -6.29
CA SER A 107 10.93 -33.26 -5.61
C SER A 107 11.03 -32.97 -4.11
N MET A 108 11.06 -34.01 -3.29
CA MET A 108 11.17 -33.92 -1.84
C MET A 108 12.10 -34.97 -1.27
N THR A 109 12.88 -34.60 -0.26
CA THR A 109 13.66 -35.55 0.58
C THR A 109 13.01 -35.78 1.94
N LYS A 110 12.43 -34.72 2.53
CA LYS A 110 11.66 -34.79 3.79
C LYS A 110 10.35 -34.03 3.72
N LYS A 111 10.32 -32.83 3.12
CA LYS A 111 9.11 -32.01 2.99
C LYS A 111 9.03 -31.37 1.59
N ALA A 112 7.82 -31.21 1.08
CA ALA A 112 7.50 -30.39 -0.09
C ALA A 112 6.19 -29.63 0.12
N ALA A 113 5.99 -28.56 -0.66
CA ALA A 113 4.79 -27.74 -0.61
C ALA A 113 4.46 -27.21 -2.01
N ILE A 114 3.38 -27.72 -2.60
CA ILE A 114 2.89 -27.29 -3.91
C ILE A 114 1.69 -26.37 -3.73
N THR A 115 1.73 -25.19 -4.33
CA THR A 115 0.59 -24.26 -4.36
C THR A 115 -0.19 -24.48 -5.63
N LEU A 116 -1.46 -24.86 -5.50
CA LEU A 116 -2.40 -25.00 -6.60
C LEU A 116 -3.31 -23.79 -6.67
N GLN A 117 -3.57 -23.31 -7.87
CA GLN A 117 -4.54 -22.25 -8.15
C GLN A 117 -5.63 -22.81 -9.05
N VAL A 118 -6.89 -22.52 -8.74
CA VAL A 118 -8.05 -22.96 -9.54
C VAL A 118 -7.89 -22.56 -11.01
N ARG A 119 -7.30 -21.40 -11.28
CA ARG A 119 -7.22 -20.81 -12.63
C ARG A 119 -6.29 -21.51 -13.62
N HIS A 120 -5.28 -22.25 -13.15
CA HIS A 120 -4.33 -22.92 -14.05
C HIS A 120 -4.82 -24.27 -14.59
N TYR A 121 -5.89 -24.83 -14.03
CA TYR A 121 -6.21 -26.24 -14.23
C TYR A 121 -7.63 -26.55 -14.75
N PHE A 122 -8.55 -25.59 -14.87
CA PHE A 122 -9.97 -25.96 -15.00
C PHE A 122 -10.78 -25.42 -16.19
N SER A 123 -11.25 -26.40 -16.98
CA SER A 123 -12.58 -26.41 -17.62
C SER A 123 -13.64 -27.20 -16.81
N GLY A 124 -13.35 -27.57 -15.55
CA GLY A 124 -14.31 -28.20 -14.64
C GLY A 124 -13.69 -28.59 -13.30
N HIS A 125 -14.12 -27.93 -12.22
CA HIS A 125 -13.90 -28.04 -10.75
C HIS A 125 -13.32 -29.34 -10.08
N HIS A 126 -12.53 -30.18 -10.74
CA HIS A 126 -12.02 -31.46 -10.22
C HIS A 126 -10.53 -31.67 -10.53
N SER A 127 -9.63 -31.67 -9.53
CA SER A 127 -8.19 -31.96 -9.72
C SER A 127 -7.81 -33.34 -9.19
N LEU A 128 -6.95 -34.07 -9.93
CA LEU A 128 -6.34 -35.31 -9.45
C LEU A 128 -4.98 -35.00 -8.81
N LEU A 129 -4.81 -35.36 -7.55
CA LEU A 129 -3.52 -35.33 -6.88
C LEU A 129 -2.82 -36.69 -7.05
N CYS A 130 -1.70 -36.72 -7.77
CA CYS A 130 -0.91 -37.94 -8.01
C CYS A 130 0.39 -37.91 -7.20
N ILE A 131 0.45 -38.60 -6.07
CA ILE A 131 1.68 -38.59 -5.26
C ILE A 131 2.53 -39.82 -5.62
N LEU A 132 3.69 -39.57 -6.24
CA LEU A 132 4.63 -40.61 -6.66
C LEU A 132 5.85 -40.72 -5.72
N CYS A 133 5.89 -41.76 -4.90
CA CYS A 133 7.08 -42.02 -4.08
C CYS A 133 8.13 -42.83 -4.83
N ARG A 134 9.25 -42.18 -5.17
CA ARG A 134 10.51 -42.85 -5.57
C ARG A 134 11.13 -43.55 -4.33
N LYS A 135 10.94 -44.88 -4.28
CA LYS A 135 11.65 -45.94 -3.52
C LYS A 135 11.25 -46.22 -2.04
N LYS A 136 10.78 -47.48 -1.82
CA LYS A 136 10.64 -48.40 -0.64
C LYS A 136 10.30 -47.84 0.78
N PRO A 137 9.65 -48.64 1.65
CA PRO A 137 8.37 -48.24 2.25
C PRO A 137 8.41 -48.05 3.77
N SER A 138 7.96 -46.88 4.22
CA SER A 138 7.21 -46.61 5.46
C SER A 138 7.12 -45.09 5.61
N THR A 139 6.42 -44.45 4.67
CA THR A 139 6.25 -43.00 4.68
C THR A 139 4.91 -42.69 5.31
N VAL A 140 4.89 -42.12 6.51
CA VAL A 140 3.71 -41.42 7.02
C VAL A 140 3.76 -40.02 6.39
N CYS A 141 2.96 -39.81 5.35
CA CYS A 141 2.82 -38.48 4.76
C CYS A 141 1.78 -37.67 5.54
N LEU A 142 2.14 -36.53 6.14
CA LEU A 142 1.16 -35.57 6.65
C LEU A 142 0.75 -34.63 5.52
N LEU A 143 -0.40 -34.90 4.90
CA LEU A 143 -1.04 -33.97 3.97
C LEU A 143 -1.74 -32.86 4.75
N PHE A 144 -1.17 -31.65 4.75
CA PHE A 144 -1.95 -30.46 5.09
C PHE A 144 -2.43 -29.82 3.79
N LEU A 145 -3.72 -29.96 3.52
CA LEU A 145 -4.44 -29.14 2.55
C LEU A 145 -4.88 -27.87 3.26
N PHE A 146 -4.09 -26.81 3.16
CA PHE A 146 -4.55 -25.47 3.55
C PHE A 146 -5.34 -24.90 2.37
N GLY A 147 -6.66 -24.84 2.51
CA GLY A 147 -7.47 -23.99 1.64
C GLY A 147 -7.10 -22.54 1.91
N ILE A 148 -6.50 -21.88 0.92
CA ILE A 148 -6.29 -20.44 0.98
C ILE A 148 -7.57 -19.81 0.45
N GLN A 149 -8.38 -19.35 1.39
CA GLN A 149 -9.53 -18.50 1.11
C GLN A 149 -9.05 -17.24 0.38
N MET A 150 -9.82 -16.80 -0.61
CA MET A 150 -9.46 -15.64 -1.45
C MET A 150 -9.41 -14.31 -0.66
N PHE A 151 -9.87 -14.32 0.59
CA PHE A 151 -9.74 -13.21 1.53
C PHE A 151 -8.40 -13.27 2.25
N LEU A 152 -7.56 -12.29 1.99
CA LEU A 152 -6.33 -12.10 2.75
C LEU A 152 -6.67 -11.48 4.11
N TYR A 153 -6.27 -12.14 5.18
CA TYR A 153 -6.44 -11.64 6.54
C TYR A 153 -5.16 -11.00 7.06
N LEU A 154 -5.28 -10.14 8.06
CA LEU A 154 -4.14 -9.40 8.60
C LEU A 154 -3.08 -10.34 9.19
N SER A 155 -3.50 -11.48 9.75
CA SER A 155 -2.62 -12.55 10.24
C SER A 155 -1.66 -13.10 9.16
N ASP A 156 -2.07 -13.09 7.89
CA ASP A 156 -1.22 -13.56 6.80
C ASP A 156 -0.12 -12.57 6.42
N LEU A 157 -0.35 -11.28 6.69
CA LEU A 157 0.57 -10.18 6.43
C LEU A 157 1.25 -9.60 7.68
N SER A 158 1.10 -10.26 8.84
CA SER A 158 1.73 -9.88 10.10
C SER A 158 2.63 -11.01 10.63
N ARG A 159 3.46 -11.60 9.76
CA ARG A 159 4.31 -12.76 10.08
C ARG A 159 5.72 -12.36 10.52
N LYS A 160 6.19 -11.16 10.13
CA LYS A 160 7.53 -10.70 10.52
C LYS A 160 7.60 -10.35 12.01
N ASP A 161 8.76 -10.59 12.61
CA ASP A 161 8.99 -10.26 14.02
C ASP A 161 8.84 -8.74 14.25
N ARG A 162 8.01 -8.37 15.23
CA ARG A 162 7.75 -6.99 15.66
C ARG A 162 9.02 -6.20 15.91
N ARG A 163 10.08 -6.81 16.46
CA ARG A 163 11.36 -6.12 16.74
C ARG A 163 12.02 -5.64 15.45
N ILE A 164 11.96 -6.43 14.39
CA ILE A 164 12.51 -6.10 13.07
C ILE A 164 11.69 -4.96 12.47
N ILE A 165 10.36 -5.08 12.50
CA ILE A 165 9.44 -4.07 11.97
C ILE A 165 9.58 -2.73 12.73
N SER A 166 9.67 -2.76 14.06
CA SER A 166 9.84 -1.56 14.88
C SER A 166 11.14 -0.82 14.56
N LYS A 167 12.26 -1.55 14.37
CA LYS A 167 13.53 -0.95 13.93
C LYS A 167 13.37 -0.27 12.56
N LYS A 168 12.70 -0.93 11.61
CA LYS A 168 12.43 -0.37 10.27
C LYS A 168 11.65 0.95 10.35
N TYR A 169 10.65 1.04 11.22
CA TYR A 169 9.84 2.26 11.38
C TYR A 169 10.54 3.37 12.16
N LYS A 170 11.45 3.04 13.08
CA LYS A 170 12.27 4.05 13.76
C LYS A 170 13.18 4.83 12.80
N ILE A 171 13.56 4.22 11.68
CA ILE A 171 14.34 4.88 10.62
C ILE A 171 13.54 6.02 9.97
N TYR A 172 12.21 5.87 9.82
CA TYR A 172 11.39 6.96 9.26
C TYR A 172 11.50 8.25 10.09
N PHE A 173 11.44 8.10 11.42
CA PHE A 173 11.57 9.21 12.37
C PHE A 173 12.95 9.88 12.30
N TRP A 174 14.04 9.10 12.33
CA TRP A 174 15.38 9.68 12.27
C TRP A 174 15.68 10.35 10.94
N ASN A 175 15.26 9.74 9.83
CA ASN A 175 15.51 10.29 8.49
C ASN A 175 14.82 11.65 8.31
N ILE A 176 13.58 11.82 8.77
CA ILE A 176 12.90 13.12 8.63
C ILE A 176 13.54 14.21 9.49
N ILE A 177 14.05 13.87 10.68
CA ILE A 177 14.81 14.81 11.51
C ILE A 177 16.09 15.23 10.79
N THR A 178 16.83 14.27 10.22
CA THR A 178 18.03 14.57 9.44
C THR A 178 17.71 15.50 8.27
N ILE A 179 16.70 15.16 7.46
CA ILE A 179 16.25 15.99 6.32
C ILE A 179 15.86 17.38 6.81
N ALA A 180 15.08 17.49 7.88
CA ALA A 180 14.65 18.76 8.46
C ALA A 180 15.84 19.65 8.84
N VAL A 181 16.84 19.11 9.56
CA VAL A 181 18.02 19.88 9.98
C VAL A 181 18.80 20.39 8.76
N PHE A 182 19.10 19.53 7.80
CA PHE A 182 19.85 19.93 6.60
C PHE A 182 19.07 20.89 5.70
N TYR A 183 17.75 20.85 5.74
CA TYR A 183 16.90 21.71 4.92
C TYR A 183 16.65 23.08 5.57
N VAL A 184 16.47 23.15 6.89
CA VAL A 184 16.19 24.41 7.62
C VAL A 184 17.38 25.35 7.65
N LEU A 185 18.58 24.83 7.86
CA LEU A 185 19.79 25.65 7.98
C LEU A 185 19.99 26.59 6.77
N PRO A 186 19.97 26.11 5.50
CA PRO A 186 20.10 26.99 4.35
C PRO A 186 18.88 27.90 4.17
N VAL A 187 17.68 27.48 4.55
CA VAL A 187 16.45 28.29 4.44
C VAL A 187 16.52 29.51 5.35
N ILE A 188 16.91 29.31 6.61
CA ILE A 188 17.10 30.39 7.58
C ILE A 188 18.21 31.34 7.11
N GLN A 189 19.33 30.80 6.61
CA GLN A 189 20.41 31.63 6.07
C GLN A 189 19.93 32.48 4.88
N LEU A 190 19.16 31.89 3.97
CA LEU A 190 18.68 32.56 2.77
C LEU A 190 17.66 33.66 3.10
N VAL A 191 16.71 33.41 4.00
CA VAL A 191 15.72 34.42 4.39
C VAL A 191 16.36 35.60 5.13
N ILE A 192 17.34 35.35 6.01
CA ILE A 192 18.10 36.42 6.69
C ILE A 192 18.86 37.26 5.66
N THR A 193 19.46 36.61 4.66
CA THR A 193 20.19 37.30 3.59
C THR A 193 19.26 38.18 2.79
N TYR A 194 18.11 37.68 2.33
CA TYR A 194 17.14 38.47 1.58
C TYR A 194 16.54 39.62 2.40
N GLN A 195 16.20 39.40 3.68
CA GLN A 195 15.77 40.48 4.56
C GLN A 195 16.85 41.57 4.67
N THR A 196 18.12 41.18 4.84
CA THR A 196 19.24 42.13 4.91
C THR A 196 19.37 42.94 3.62
N VAL A 197 19.27 42.28 2.46
CA VAL A 197 19.34 42.97 1.16
C VAL A 197 18.18 43.95 1.01
N VAL A 198 16.95 43.57 1.36
CA VAL A 198 15.78 44.47 1.30
C VAL A 198 15.96 45.68 2.22
N HIS A 199 16.41 45.48 3.46
CA HIS A 199 16.62 46.58 4.41
C HIS A 199 17.75 47.52 4.00
N VAL A 200 18.86 47.00 3.47
CA VAL A 200 20.03 47.81 3.07
C VAL A 200 19.78 48.54 1.75
N THR A 201 19.19 47.87 0.76
CA THR A 201 18.95 48.46 -0.57
C THR A 201 17.70 49.32 -0.63
N GLY A 202 16.75 49.10 0.28
CA GLY A 202 15.41 49.68 0.22
C GLY A 202 14.54 49.12 -0.92
N ASN A 203 15.01 48.08 -1.63
CA ASN A 203 14.29 47.52 -2.78
C ASN A 203 13.18 46.57 -2.33
N GLN A 204 11.94 47.10 -2.28
CA GLN A 204 10.73 46.35 -1.92
C GLN A 204 10.20 45.44 -3.03
N ASP A 205 10.84 45.39 -4.20
CA ASP A 205 10.43 44.51 -5.31
C ASP A 205 11.00 43.09 -5.18
N ILE A 206 11.90 42.86 -4.21
CA ILE A 206 12.56 41.55 -4.00
C ILE A 206 11.60 40.53 -3.37
N CYS A 207 10.75 40.97 -2.43
CA CYS A 207 9.83 40.12 -1.69
C CYS A 207 8.37 40.53 -1.99
N TYR A 208 7.53 39.54 -2.29
CA TYR A 208 6.15 39.74 -2.75
C TYR A 208 5.15 39.74 -1.59
N TYR A 209 5.13 40.82 -0.81
CA TYR A 209 4.23 40.94 0.35
C TYR A 209 2.84 41.44 0.00
N ASN A 210 1.89 41.09 0.86
CA ASN A 210 0.69 41.88 1.05
C ASN A 210 1.03 43.15 1.86
N PHE A 211 1.52 44.19 1.18
CA PHE A 211 1.98 45.43 1.83
C PHE A 211 0.90 46.14 2.66
N LEU A 212 -0.39 45.89 2.39
CA LEU A 212 -1.50 46.48 3.14
C LEU A 212 -1.77 45.79 4.48
N CYS A 213 -1.15 44.63 4.73
CA CYS A 213 -1.29 43.88 5.98
C CYS A 213 0.06 43.36 6.53
N ALA A 214 1.18 43.76 5.94
CA ALA A 214 2.50 43.34 6.42
C ALA A 214 2.85 44.10 7.71
N HIS A 215 2.96 43.37 8.82
CA HIS A 215 3.33 43.93 10.12
C HIS A 215 4.80 43.64 10.44
N PRO A 216 5.69 44.65 10.43
CA PRO A 216 7.09 44.44 10.74
C PRO A 216 7.32 44.32 12.26
N LEU A 217 8.27 43.45 12.64
CA LEU A 217 8.79 43.37 14.01
C LEU A 217 10.30 43.22 13.98
N GLY A 218 11.02 44.25 14.44
CA GLY A 218 12.49 44.27 14.38
C GLY A 218 13.00 44.21 12.94
N SER A 219 13.82 43.22 12.62
CA SER A 219 14.38 43.01 11.28
C SER A 219 13.46 42.21 10.34
N LEU A 220 12.30 41.74 10.81
CA LEU A 220 11.39 40.91 10.04
C LEU A 220 10.25 41.76 9.47
N SER A 221 10.09 41.74 8.15
CA SER A 221 9.12 42.59 7.45
C SER A 221 7.65 42.10 7.56
N ALA A 222 7.44 40.80 7.73
CA ALA A 222 6.11 40.17 7.80
C ALA A 222 6.03 39.22 9.00
N PHE A 223 5.95 39.79 10.21
CA PHE A 223 5.90 39.01 11.46
C PHE A 223 4.55 38.29 11.66
N ASN A 224 3.45 38.86 11.14
CA ASN A 224 2.13 38.25 11.17
C ASN A 224 2.13 36.85 10.55
N ASN A 225 2.82 36.67 9.43
CA ASN A 225 2.95 35.37 8.75
C ASN A 225 3.75 34.32 9.56
N ILE A 226 4.68 34.76 10.42
CA ILE A 226 5.37 33.83 11.34
C ILE A 226 4.40 33.36 12.41
N LEU A 227 3.61 34.29 12.96
CA LEU A 227 2.65 33.98 14.01
C LEU A 227 1.52 33.09 13.50
N SER A 228 1.07 33.27 12.26
CA SER A 228 0.03 32.43 11.66
C SER A 228 0.47 30.98 11.45
N ASN A 229 1.74 30.76 11.12
CA ASN A 229 2.35 29.43 10.97
C ASN A 229 2.76 28.75 12.29
N LEU A 230 2.74 29.47 13.42
CA LEU A 230 3.01 28.88 14.74
C LEU A 230 1.98 27.79 15.09
N GLY A 231 0.78 27.88 14.54
CA GLY A 231 -0.28 26.87 14.70
C GLY A 231 0.17 25.46 14.27
N HIS A 232 0.85 25.31 13.13
CA HIS A 232 1.36 24.02 12.67
C HIS A 232 2.40 23.44 13.62
N VAL A 233 3.28 24.28 14.17
CA VAL A 233 4.31 23.87 15.14
C VAL A 233 3.68 23.38 16.44
N LEU A 234 2.73 24.15 17.00
CA LEU A 234 2.08 23.81 18.26
C LEU A 234 1.20 22.56 18.13
N LEU A 235 0.41 22.45 17.06
CA LEU A 235 -0.44 21.29 16.81
C LEU A 235 0.36 20.05 16.42
N GLY A 236 1.46 20.21 15.69
CA GLY A 236 2.42 19.13 15.43
C GLY A 236 3.06 18.60 16.71
N PHE A 237 3.48 19.48 17.61
CA PHE A 237 3.99 19.10 18.92
C PHE A 237 2.93 18.40 19.78
N LEU A 238 1.71 18.93 19.82
CA LEU A 238 0.57 18.29 20.51
C LEU A 238 0.31 16.88 19.96
N PHE A 239 0.34 16.70 18.64
CA PHE A 239 0.18 15.39 18.02
C PHE A 239 1.29 14.42 18.45
N LEU A 240 2.55 14.87 18.52
CA LEU A 240 3.66 14.05 19.02
C LEU A 240 3.45 13.62 20.48
N LEU A 241 2.92 14.49 21.34
CA LEU A 241 2.59 14.13 22.73
C LEU A 241 1.50 13.06 22.80
N ILE A 242 0.46 13.17 21.96
CA ILE A 242 -0.60 12.16 21.87
C ILE A 242 -0.04 10.81 21.40
N VAL A 243 0.80 10.83 20.35
CA VAL A 243 1.46 9.62 19.83
C VAL A 243 2.37 9.01 20.89
N LEU A 244 3.16 9.83 21.60
CA LEU A 244 4.04 9.40 22.68
C LEU A 244 3.27 8.73 23.82
N HIS A 245 2.15 9.33 24.23
CA HIS A 245 1.29 8.76 25.26
C HIS A 245 0.78 7.36 24.86
N ARG A 246 0.26 7.22 23.63
CA ARG A 246 -0.22 5.93 23.11
C ARG A 246 0.89 4.89 22.97
N ASP A 247 2.08 5.32 22.55
CA ASP A 247 3.25 4.46 22.42
C ASP A 247 3.73 3.93 23.78
N ILE A 248 3.78 4.77 24.81
CA ILE A 248 4.13 4.35 26.18
C ILE A 248 3.12 3.32 26.70
N LEU A 249 1.82 3.58 26.55
CA LEU A 249 0.77 2.65 26.98
C LEU A 249 0.89 1.30 26.25
N HIS A 250 1.11 1.33 24.93
CA HIS A 250 1.27 0.11 24.15
C HIS A 250 2.53 -0.67 24.57
N ARG A 251 3.66 -0.01 24.81
CA ARG A 251 4.89 -0.67 25.29
C ARG A 251 4.70 -1.34 26.64
N ARG A 252 4.00 -0.69 27.58
CA ARG A 252 3.67 -1.29 28.88
C ARG A 252 2.81 -2.54 28.74
N ALA A 253 1.80 -2.52 27.87
CA ALA A 253 0.99 -3.71 27.57
C ALA A 253 1.84 -4.85 26.98
N LEU A 254 2.81 -4.51 26.13
CA LEU A 254 3.75 -5.49 25.57
C LEU A 254 4.71 -6.09 26.60
N GLU A 255 5.22 -5.27 27.52
CA GLU A 255 6.06 -5.73 28.64
C GLU A 255 5.29 -6.64 29.58
N ALA A 256 4.00 -6.34 29.80
CA ALA A 256 3.07 -7.19 30.56
C ALA A 256 2.64 -8.46 29.82
N LYS A 257 3.11 -8.68 28.57
CA LYS A 257 2.71 -9.80 27.68
C LYS A 257 1.20 -9.92 27.52
N ASP A 258 0.51 -8.77 27.44
CA ASP A 258 -0.92 -8.73 27.21
C ASP A 258 -1.27 -9.38 25.86
N ILE A 259 -2.23 -10.30 25.89
CA ILE A 259 -2.70 -11.06 24.73
C ILE A 259 -3.26 -10.11 23.68
N PHE A 260 -3.97 -9.05 24.09
CA PHE A 260 -4.55 -8.07 23.17
C PHE A 260 -3.47 -7.34 22.37
N ALA A 261 -2.36 -6.98 23.01
CA ALA A 261 -1.26 -6.29 22.33
C ALA A 261 -0.43 -7.22 21.41
N MET A 262 -0.45 -8.53 21.67
CA MET A 262 0.32 -9.53 20.91
C MET A 262 -0.45 -10.08 19.70
N GLU A 263 -1.74 -10.39 19.84
CA GLU A 263 -2.51 -11.20 18.87
C GLU A 263 -3.76 -10.50 18.32
N TYR A 264 -4.22 -9.42 18.95
CA TYR A 264 -5.42 -8.68 18.55
C TYR A 264 -5.05 -7.37 17.86
N GLY A 265 -6.04 -6.82 17.16
CA GLY A 265 -6.00 -5.54 16.48
C GLY A 265 -4.92 -5.42 15.42
N ILE A 266 -4.84 -4.21 14.87
CA ILE A 266 -3.80 -3.90 13.89
C ILE A 266 -2.45 -3.75 14.61
N PRO A 267 -1.36 -4.39 14.14
CA PRO A 267 -0.04 -4.20 14.69
C PRO A 267 0.34 -2.70 14.77
N LYS A 268 0.47 -2.20 16.00
CA LYS A 268 0.70 -0.77 16.24
C LYS A 268 2.18 -0.44 16.03
N HIS A 269 2.43 0.53 15.15
CA HIS A 269 3.76 1.08 14.89
C HIS A 269 3.68 2.60 14.84
N PHE A 270 4.38 3.25 15.77
CA PHE A 270 4.30 4.70 15.95
C PHE A 270 5.33 5.50 15.15
N GLY A 271 6.33 4.84 14.54
CA GLY A 271 7.43 5.51 13.83
C GLY A 271 6.99 6.44 12.69
N LEU A 272 5.99 6.03 11.88
CA LEU A 272 5.42 6.90 10.84
C LEU A 272 4.63 8.07 11.45
N PHE A 273 3.88 7.85 12.54
CA PHE A 273 3.15 8.93 13.20
C PHE A 273 4.09 9.98 13.79
N TYR A 274 5.21 9.57 14.39
CA TYR A 274 6.25 10.51 14.82
C TYR A 274 6.83 11.28 13.63
N ALA A 275 7.06 10.61 12.49
CA ALA A 275 7.53 11.29 11.28
C ALA A 275 6.51 12.32 10.76
N MET A 276 5.22 11.98 10.74
CA MET A 276 4.14 12.91 10.36
C MET A 276 4.06 14.13 11.28
N GLY A 277 4.17 13.94 12.60
CA GLY A 277 4.16 15.04 13.57
C GLY A 277 5.35 15.99 13.40
N ILE A 278 6.56 15.44 13.19
CA ILE A 278 7.75 16.25 12.89
C ILE A 278 7.58 16.96 11.55
N ALA A 279 7.04 16.30 10.52
CA ALA A 279 6.78 16.92 9.23
C ALA A 279 5.85 18.14 9.36
N LEU A 280 4.79 18.05 10.17
CA LEU A 280 3.87 19.17 10.42
C LEU A 280 4.52 20.32 11.19
N MET A 281 5.38 20.02 12.17
CA MET A 281 6.15 21.08 12.83
C MET A 281 7.10 21.77 11.85
N MET A 282 7.74 20.98 10.98
CA MET A 282 8.69 21.50 10.02
C MET A 282 8.05 22.32 8.92
N GLU A 283 6.86 21.91 8.48
CA GLU A 283 5.99 22.70 7.61
C GLU A 283 5.79 24.10 8.18
N GLY A 284 5.40 24.23 9.46
CA GLY A 284 5.21 25.55 10.08
C GLY A 284 6.48 26.40 10.10
N VAL A 285 7.65 25.81 10.37
CA VAL A 285 8.93 26.54 10.37
C VAL A 285 9.30 27.02 8.97
N LEU A 286 9.19 26.15 7.97
CA LEU A 286 9.60 26.44 6.60
C LEU A 286 8.62 27.38 5.89
N SER A 287 7.32 27.21 6.14
CA SER A 287 6.27 28.11 5.68
C SER A 287 6.46 29.52 6.25
N ALA A 288 6.71 29.63 7.55
CA ALA A 288 7.06 30.91 8.18
C ALA A 288 8.29 31.56 7.52
N CYS A 289 9.36 30.78 7.27
CA CYS A 289 10.56 31.30 6.60
C CYS A 289 10.28 31.77 5.17
N TYR A 290 9.44 31.05 4.42
CA TYR A 290 9.03 31.46 3.08
C TYR A 290 8.27 32.79 3.12
N HIS A 291 7.24 32.90 3.96
CA HIS A 291 6.38 34.08 4.01
C HIS A 291 7.04 35.32 4.62
N VAL A 292 8.17 35.17 5.33
CA VAL A 292 9.01 36.30 5.72
C VAL A 292 9.61 37.01 4.50
N CYS A 293 9.90 36.33 3.40
CA CYS A 293 10.26 36.97 2.12
C CYS A 293 9.86 36.04 0.95
N PRO A 294 8.59 36.12 0.50
CA PRO A 294 8.09 35.26 -0.55
C PRO A 294 8.69 35.69 -1.88
N ASN A 295 9.36 34.75 -2.55
CA ASN A 295 10.00 34.96 -3.85
C ASN A 295 10.12 33.63 -4.61
N TYR A 296 10.33 33.72 -5.93
CA TYR A 296 10.54 32.59 -6.84
C TYR A 296 11.72 31.68 -6.45
N SER A 297 12.72 32.17 -5.72
CA SER A 297 13.83 31.31 -5.27
C SER A 297 13.52 30.51 -4.01
N ASN A 298 12.48 30.89 -3.26
CA ASN A 298 12.22 30.36 -1.91
C ASN A 298 10.88 29.59 -1.81
N PHE A 299 10.04 29.60 -2.86
CA PHE A 299 8.72 28.94 -2.83
C PHE A 299 8.80 27.44 -2.50
N GLN A 300 9.88 26.78 -2.92
CA GLN A 300 10.06 25.34 -2.75
C GLN A 300 10.09 24.93 -1.26
N PHE A 301 10.47 25.84 -0.37
CA PHE A 301 10.61 25.53 1.05
C PHE A 301 9.30 25.19 1.73
N ASP A 302 8.23 25.89 1.35
CA ASP A 302 6.88 25.68 1.83
C ASP A 302 6.32 24.36 1.25
N THR A 303 6.38 24.20 -0.08
CA THR A 303 5.72 23.06 -0.75
C THR A 303 6.40 21.70 -0.50
N SER A 304 7.70 21.66 -0.20
CA SER A 304 8.43 20.39 -0.06
C SER A 304 7.92 19.53 1.10
N PHE A 305 7.63 20.14 2.26
CA PHE A 305 7.12 19.41 3.41
C PHE A 305 5.63 19.07 3.27
N MET A 306 4.85 19.87 2.55
CA MET A 306 3.49 19.48 2.12
C MET A 306 3.50 18.15 1.34
N TYR A 307 4.41 17.96 0.38
CA TYR A 307 4.55 16.69 -0.34
C TYR A 307 4.94 15.54 0.59
N MET A 308 5.88 15.78 1.50
CA MET A 308 6.30 14.77 2.47
C MET A 308 5.15 14.38 3.41
N ILE A 309 4.34 15.34 3.88
CA ILE A 309 3.15 15.08 4.70
C ILE A 309 2.16 14.22 3.93
N ALA A 310 1.80 14.61 2.70
CA ALA A 310 0.85 13.86 1.87
C ALA A 310 1.36 12.44 1.58
N GLY A 311 2.64 12.29 1.23
CA GLY A 311 3.30 11.02 1.00
C GLY A 311 3.35 10.12 2.24
N LEU A 312 3.70 10.67 3.39
CA LEU A 312 3.69 9.94 4.67
C LEU A 312 2.27 9.51 5.07
N CYS A 313 1.25 10.34 4.82
CA CYS A 313 -0.15 9.96 5.04
C CYS A 313 -0.58 8.80 4.16
N MET A 314 -0.22 8.81 2.87
CA MET A 314 -0.50 7.70 1.94
C MET A 314 0.22 6.41 2.37
N LEU A 315 1.51 6.50 2.72
CA LEU A 315 2.27 5.36 3.26
C LEU A 315 1.65 4.84 4.55
N LYS A 316 1.14 5.73 5.40
CA LYS A 316 0.52 5.34 6.66
C LYS A 316 -0.81 4.60 6.43
N LEU A 317 -1.66 5.09 5.54
CA LEU A 317 -2.89 4.40 5.12
C LEU A 317 -2.59 3.00 4.59
N TYR A 318 -1.61 2.87 3.69
CA TYR A 318 -1.21 1.58 3.13
C TYR A 318 -0.68 0.61 4.19
N GLN A 319 0.18 1.11 5.08
CA GLN A 319 0.80 0.35 6.16
C GLN A 319 -0.20 -0.26 7.14
N THR A 320 -1.37 0.36 7.33
CA THR A 320 -2.36 -0.10 8.31
C THR A 320 -2.94 -1.48 7.96
N ARG A 321 -3.14 -1.80 6.68
CA ARG A 321 -3.59 -3.14 6.23
C ARG A 321 -2.48 -4.01 5.64
N HIS A 322 -1.29 -3.45 5.40
CA HIS A 322 -0.15 -4.15 4.81
C HIS A 322 1.14 -4.00 5.64
N PRO A 323 1.18 -4.48 6.90
CA PRO A 323 2.30 -4.23 7.81
C PRO A 323 3.64 -4.81 7.31
N ASP A 324 3.64 -5.97 6.63
CA ASP A 324 4.86 -6.63 6.17
C ASP A 324 5.37 -6.18 4.78
N ILE A 325 4.50 -5.61 3.93
CA ILE A 325 4.80 -5.28 2.51
C ILE A 325 5.15 -3.78 2.33
N ASN A 326 5.25 -3.01 3.41
CA ASN A 326 5.51 -1.58 3.31
C ASN A 326 6.90 -1.23 2.72
N ALA A 327 6.99 -0.09 2.04
CA ALA A 327 8.24 0.47 1.51
C ALA A 327 9.29 0.69 2.63
N SER A 328 10.57 0.57 2.26
CA SER A 328 11.66 0.96 3.17
C SER A 328 11.70 2.49 3.31
N ALA A 329 12.12 2.99 4.47
CA ALA A 329 12.25 4.43 4.71
C ALA A 329 13.13 5.10 3.65
N TYR A 330 14.26 4.47 3.30
CA TYR A 330 15.18 4.98 2.28
C TYR A 330 14.52 5.09 0.90
N ALA A 331 13.75 4.08 0.47
CA ALA A 331 13.04 4.13 -0.80
C ALA A 331 11.94 5.20 -0.81
N ALA A 332 11.21 5.36 0.29
CA ALA A 332 10.17 6.38 0.45
C ALA A 332 10.75 7.80 0.40
N TYR A 333 11.81 8.10 1.16
CA TYR A 333 12.42 9.44 1.11
C TYR A 333 13.16 9.69 -0.21
N ALA A 334 13.72 8.67 -0.85
CA ALA A 334 14.28 8.79 -2.19
C ALA A 334 13.19 9.12 -3.24
N SER A 335 11.99 8.52 -3.13
CA SER A 335 10.88 8.87 -4.03
C SER A 335 10.40 10.31 -3.79
N PHE A 336 10.32 10.75 -2.53
CA PHE A 336 10.02 12.15 -2.21
C PHE A 336 11.06 13.11 -2.78
N ALA A 337 12.34 12.80 -2.65
CA ALA A 337 13.42 13.60 -3.25
C ALA A 337 13.29 13.66 -4.78
N GLY A 338 12.94 12.54 -5.44
CA GLY A 338 12.66 12.51 -6.88
C GLY A 338 11.50 13.41 -7.29
N VAL A 339 10.38 13.37 -6.55
CA VAL A 339 9.22 14.23 -6.78
C VAL A 339 9.56 15.71 -6.60
N ILE A 340 10.31 16.05 -5.55
CA ILE A 340 10.78 17.42 -5.31
C ILE A 340 11.70 17.87 -6.45
N THR A 341 12.57 16.99 -6.96
CA THR A 341 13.48 17.29 -8.07
C THR A 341 12.71 17.57 -9.36
N VAL A 342 11.74 16.73 -9.69
CA VAL A 342 10.84 16.95 -10.85
C VAL A 342 10.05 18.24 -10.69
N THR A 343 9.65 18.59 -9.46
CA THR A 343 8.97 19.86 -9.18
C THR A 343 9.85 21.06 -9.49
N VAL A 344 11.11 21.06 -9.05
CA VAL A 344 12.06 22.13 -9.36
C VAL A 344 12.29 22.25 -10.86
N LEU A 345 12.50 21.12 -11.54
CA LEU A 345 12.64 21.10 -13.00
C LEU A 345 11.38 21.63 -13.71
N GLY A 346 10.20 21.33 -13.19
CA GLY A 346 8.94 21.84 -13.75
C GLY A 346 8.74 23.32 -13.54
N VAL A 347 9.17 23.87 -12.41
CA VAL A 347 9.10 25.33 -12.17
C VAL A 347 10.11 26.07 -13.06
N VAL A 348 11.32 25.53 -13.23
CA VAL A 348 12.38 26.18 -14.04
C VAL A 348 12.15 26.02 -15.55
N CYS A 349 11.84 24.81 -16.02
CA CYS A 349 11.72 24.50 -17.45
C CYS A 349 10.28 24.56 -17.97
N GLY A 350 9.27 24.33 -17.12
CA GLY A 350 7.89 24.11 -17.55
C GLY A 350 7.18 25.34 -18.14
N LYS A 351 7.70 26.56 -17.94
CA LYS A 351 7.09 27.79 -18.45
C LYS A 351 7.18 27.90 -19.98
N ASN A 352 8.33 27.56 -20.56
CA ASN A 352 8.61 27.79 -21.98
C ASN A 352 8.68 26.50 -22.79
N GLU A 353 8.94 25.37 -22.14
CA GLU A 353 9.30 24.14 -22.81
C GLU A 353 8.14 23.13 -22.84
N THR A 354 7.55 22.93 -24.02
CA THR A 354 6.49 21.93 -24.24
C THR A 354 6.99 20.50 -24.06
N TRP A 355 8.26 20.24 -24.38
CA TRP A 355 8.86 18.92 -24.24
C TRP A 355 8.82 18.43 -22.79
N PHE A 356 8.99 19.33 -21.82
CA PHE A 356 8.93 18.99 -20.40
C PHE A 356 7.55 18.42 -20.04
N TRP A 357 6.48 19.09 -20.46
CA TRP A 357 5.10 18.66 -20.19
C TRP A 357 4.76 17.33 -20.85
N VAL A 358 5.25 17.08 -22.07
CA VAL A 358 5.06 15.79 -22.77
C VAL A 358 5.76 14.66 -22.02
N ILE A 359 7.04 14.84 -21.67
CA ILE A 359 7.81 13.84 -20.93
C ILE A 359 7.22 13.60 -19.55
N PHE A 360 6.90 14.66 -18.81
CA PHE A 360 6.29 14.56 -17.49
C PHE A 360 4.96 13.80 -17.55
N SER A 361 4.08 14.13 -18.49
CA SER A 361 2.77 13.48 -18.63
C SER A 361 2.91 12.00 -18.98
N ALA A 362 3.85 11.65 -19.87
CA ALA A 362 4.15 10.26 -20.20
C ALA A 362 4.68 9.49 -18.98
N ILE A 363 5.64 10.05 -18.25
CA ILE A 363 6.16 9.45 -17.01
C ILE A 363 5.06 9.31 -15.96
N HIS A 364 4.19 10.31 -15.79
CA HIS A 364 3.11 10.29 -14.81
C HIS A 364 2.08 9.19 -15.11
N ILE A 365 1.67 9.03 -16.37
CA ILE A 365 0.76 7.96 -16.81
C ILE A 365 1.42 6.58 -16.62
N LEU A 366 2.68 6.42 -17.01
CA LEU A 366 3.39 5.15 -16.87
C LEU A 366 3.62 4.79 -15.39
N ALA A 367 4.00 5.76 -14.56
CA ALA A 367 4.23 5.57 -13.14
C ALA A 367 2.94 5.24 -12.39
N SER A 368 1.81 5.92 -12.70
CA SER A 368 0.51 5.62 -12.10
C SER A 368 0.02 4.21 -12.48
N LEU A 369 0.19 3.79 -13.74
CA LEU A 369 -0.10 2.42 -14.18
C LEU A 369 0.79 1.38 -13.51
N ALA A 370 2.10 1.63 -13.44
CA ALA A 370 3.06 0.72 -12.80
C ALA A 370 2.76 0.57 -11.30
N LEU A 371 2.52 1.68 -10.60
CA LEU A 371 2.16 1.67 -9.18
C LEU A 371 0.83 0.93 -8.96
N SER A 372 -0.17 1.19 -9.81
CA SER A 372 -1.46 0.49 -9.74
C SER A 372 -1.31 -1.01 -9.93
N THR A 373 -0.47 -1.43 -10.88
CA THR A 373 -0.16 -2.84 -11.12
C THR A 373 0.55 -3.47 -9.92
N GLN A 374 1.53 -2.78 -9.35
CA GLN A 374 2.24 -3.24 -8.15
C GLN A 374 1.31 -3.37 -6.94
N ILE A 375 0.40 -2.41 -6.73
CA ILE A 375 -0.58 -2.45 -5.64
C ILE A 375 -1.57 -3.61 -5.87
N TYR A 376 -2.08 -3.78 -7.10
CA TYR A 376 -3.04 -4.83 -7.41
C TYR A 376 -2.51 -6.25 -7.13
N TYR A 377 -1.25 -6.50 -7.52
CA TYR A 377 -0.58 -7.79 -7.33
C TYR A 377 0.27 -7.87 -6.06
N MET A 378 0.13 -6.91 -5.13
CA MET A 378 0.87 -6.85 -3.85
C MET A 378 2.39 -7.04 -4.03
N GLY A 379 2.96 -6.46 -5.09
CA GLY A 379 4.38 -6.53 -5.40
C GLY A 379 4.91 -7.89 -5.87
N ARG A 380 4.04 -8.88 -6.13
CA ARG A 380 4.45 -10.20 -6.68
C ARG A 380 4.57 -10.23 -8.20
N PHE A 381 4.22 -9.13 -8.87
CA PHE A 381 4.26 -9.04 -10.32
C PHE A 381 5.71 -9.06 -10.82
N LYS A 382 6.08 -10.10 -11.58
CA LYS A 382 7.32 -10.18 -12.34
C LYS A 382 6.99 -9.99 -13.82
N ILE A 383 7.75 -9.14 -14.51
CA ILE A 383 7.53 -8.73 -15.92
C ILE A 383 7.67 -9.90 -16.94
N GLY A 384 7.93 -11.13 -16.48
CA GLY A 384 8.08 -12.33 -17.33
C GLY A 384 6.79 -13.10 -17.66
N ASP A 385 5.67 -12.86 -16.96
CA ASP A 385 4.45 -13.64 -17.17
C ASP A 385 3.52 -12.96 -18.19
N ASN A 386 3.32 -13.63 -19.33
CA ASN A 386 2.48 -13.32 -20.50
C ASN A 386 1.51 -12.12 -20.40
N VAL A 387 1.74 -11.12 -21.24
CA VAL A 387 0.86 -9.96 -21.53
C VAL A 387 -0.60 -10.38 -21.83
N CYS A 388 -0.81 -11.58 -22.36
CA CYS A 388 -2.13 -12.14 -22.66
C CYS A 388 -2.98 -12.44 -21.40
N GLY A 389 -2.34 -12.82 -20.28
CA GLY A 389 -3.02 -13.04 -18.99
C GLY A 389 -3.49 -11.73 -18.34
N ILE A 390 -2.82 -10.60 -18.65
CA ILE A 390 -3.19 -9.26 -18.19
C ILE A 390 -4.50 -8.82 -18.85
N LEU A 391 -4.66 -9.03 -20.16
CA LEU A 391 -5.89 -8.71 -20.89
C LEU A 391 -7.11 -9.53 -20.41
N PHE A 392 -6.95 -10.83 -20.18
CA PHE A 392 -8.04 -11.66 -19.64
C PHE A 392 -8.38 -11.34 -18.17
N GLY A 393 -7.42 -10.89 -17.37
CA GLY A 393 -7.63 -10.43 -15.99
C GLY A 393 -8.43 -9.13 -15.86
N VAL A 394 -8.48 -8.30 -16.92
CA VAL A 394 -9.34 -7.11 -17.00
C VAL A 394 -10.82 -7.48 -17.12
N PHE A 395 -11.14 -8.59 -17.80
CA PHE A 395 -12.53 -9.03 -18.02
C PHE A 395 -13.13 -9.80 -16.83
N ARG A 396 -12.29 -10.40 -15.96
CA ARG A 396 -12.71 -11.05 -14.70
C ARG A 396 -11.67 -10.82 -13.57
N PRO A 397 -11.67 -9.63 -12.94
CA PRO A 397 -10.68 -9.33 -11.91
C PRO A 397 -10.90 -10.18 -10.64
N PRO A 398 -9.87 -10.87 -10.11
CA PRO A 398 -9.94 -11.58 -8.82
C PRO A 398 -10.39 -10.69 -7.66
N PHE A 399 -9.97 -9.42 -7.63
CA PHE A 399 -10.31 -8.49 -6.56
C PHE A 399 -11.10 -7.31 -7.13
N GLN A 400 -12.43 -7.48 -7.28
CA GLN A 400 -13.30 -6.46 -7.87
C GLN A 400 -13.21 -5.11 -7.15
N ASP A 401 -13.19 -5.11 -5.81
CA ASP A 401 -13.15 -3.88 -5.01
C ASP A 401 -11.84 -3.09 -5.19
N ARG A 402 -10.70 -3.79 -5.23
CA ARG A 402 -9.39 -3.17 -5.48
C ARG A 402 -9.27 -2.66 -6.91
N MET A 403 -9.83 -3.38 -7.87
CA MET A 403 -9.82 -2.99 -9.28
C MET A 403 -10.58 -1.67 -9.49
N VAL A 404 -11.74 -1.50 -8.84
CA VAL A 404 -12.53 -0.25 -8.93
C VAL A 404 -11.74 0.96 -8.43
N LEU A 405 -11.06 0.84 -7.29
CA LEU A 405 -10.20 1.91 -6.78
C LEU A 405 -9.09 2.27 -7.77
N LEU A 406 -8.38 1.26 -8.27
CA LEU A 406 -7.25 1.49 -9.16
C LEU A 406 -7.69 2.09 -10.49
N ILE A 407 -8.83 1.67 -11.04
CA ILE A 407 -9.40 2.30 -12.24
C ILE A 407 -9.73 3.77 -11.95
N MET A 408 -10.47 4.04 -10.87
CA MET A 408 -10.82 5.42 -10.49
C MET A 408 -9.57 6.29 -10.25
N GLY A 409 -8.56 5.74 -9.58
CA GLY A 409 -7.28 6.41 -9.35
C GLY A 409 -6.53 6.70 -10.64
N ASN A 410 -6.46 5.75 -11.58
CA ASN A 410 -5.83 6.00 -12.88
C ASN A 410 -6.60 7.05 -13.68
N LEU A 411 -7.94 7.02 -13.68
CA LEU A 411 -8.74 8.04 -14.37
C LEU A 411 -8.47 9.44 -13.83
N VAL A 412 -8.40 9.61 -12.51
CA VAL A 412 -8.06 10.89 -11.87
C VAL A 412 -6.64 11.34 -12.22
N ASN A 413 -5.66 10.44 -12.17
CA ASN A 413 -4.27 10.78 -12.54
C ASN A 413 -4.12 11.11 -14.03
N TRP A 414 -4.85 10.42 -14.91
CA TRP A 414 -4.87 10.72 -16.34
C TRP A 414 -5.53 12.07 -16.61
N PHE A 415 -6.62 12.38 -15.90
CA PHE A 415 -7.23 13.71 -15.96
C PHE A 415 -6.20 14.79 -15.61
N PHE A 416 -5.43 14.64 -14.53
CA PHE A 416 -4.35 15.58 -14.19
C PHE A 416 -3.29 15.66 -15.29
N ALA A 417 -2.82 14.52 -15.82
CA ALA A 417 -1.85 14.49 -16.90
C ALA A 417 -2.31 15.27 -18.14
N PHE A 418 -3.55 15.04 -18.59
CA PHE A 418 -4.12 15.76 -19.73
C PHE A 418 -4.36 17.23 -19.42
N PHE A 419 -4.84 17.56 -18.22
CA PHE A 419 -5.02 18.94 -17.77
C PHE A 419 -3.68 19.69 -17.78
N GLY A 420 -2.61 19.11 -17.24
CA GLY A 420 -1.27 19.68 -17.26
C GLY A 420 -0.74 19.90 -18.67
N LEU A 421 -0.93 18.92 -19.57
CA LEU A 421 -0.48 19.02 -20.96
C LEU A 421 -1.20 20.13 -21.75
N ILE A 422 -2.50 20.33 -21.50
CA ILE A 422 -3.32 21.32 -22.21
C ILE A 422 -3.09 22.72 -21.64
N TYR A 423 -3.30 22.90 -20.33
CA TYR A 423 -3.35 24.21 -19.69
C TYR A 423 -1.98 24.73 -19.26
N ARG A 424 -1.00 23.84 -19.02
CA ARG A 424 0.39 24.17 -18.65
C ARG A 424 0.46 25.26 -17.56
N PRO A 425 -0.06 24.99 -16.34
CA PRO A 425 -0.07 25.96 -15.25
C PRO A 425 1.36 26.43 -14.91
N ARG A 426 1.49 27.73 -14.61
CA ARG A 426 2.78 28.34 -14.27
C ARG A 426 3.30 27.87 -12.91
N ASP A 427 2.41 27.74 -11.93
CA ASP A 427 2.73 27.13 -10.64
C ASP A 427 2.67 25.59 -10.74
N PHE A 428 3.78 25.03 -11.21
CA PHE A 428 3.96 23.57 -11.29
C PHE A 428 3.95 22.91 -9.91
N ALA A 429 4.34 23.62 -8.85
CA ALA A 429 4.36 23.10 -7.49
C ALA A 429 2.94 22.89 -6.95
N SER A 430 2.08 23.91 -7.02
CA SER A 430 0.68 23.75 -6.62
C SER A 430 -0.05 22.69 -7.48
N TYR A 431 0.29 22.58 -8.77
CA TYR A 431 -0.21 21.51 -9.63
C TYR A 431 0.19 20.10 -9.13
N MET A 432 1.48 19.89 -8.80
CA MET A 432 1.96 18.63 -8.23
C MET A 432 1.33 18.32 -6.87
N LEU A 433 1.11 19.35 -6.05
CA LEU A 433 0.47 19.20 -4.74
C LEU A 433 -0.98 18.74 -4.89
N GLY A 434 -1.71 19.30 -5.87
CA GLY A 434 -3.06 18.87 -6.22
C GLY A 434 -3.13 17.37 -6.54
N ILE A 435 -2.18 16.84 -7.31
CA ILE A 435 -2.09 15.39 -7.61
C ILE A 435 -1.95 14.57 -6.32
N PHE A 436 -1.04 14.97 -5.42
CA PHE A 436 -0.81 14.26 -4.15
C PHE A 436 -2.03 14.28 -3.24
N ILE A 437 -2.66 15.44 -3.07
CA ILE A 437 -3.84 15.61 -2.22
C ILE A 437 -5.03 14.82 -2.79
N CYS A 438 -5.28 14.91 -4.10
CA CYS A 438 -6.39 14.16 -4.72
C CYS A 438 -6.20 12.64 -4.57
N ASN A 439 -4.99 12.12 -4.78
CA ASN A 439 -4.71 10.70 -4.56
C ASN A 439 -4.86 10.29 -3.08
N LEU A 440 -4.40 11.14 -2.16
CA LEU A 440 -4.56 10.90 -0.72
C LEU A 440 -6.05 10.84 -0.31
N LEU A 441 -6.85 11.81 -0.76
CA LEU A 441 -8.29 11.87 -0.48
C LEU A 441 -9.02 10.68 -1.11
N LEU A 442 -8.68 10.31 -2.35
CA LEU A 442 -9.24 9.14 -3.02
C LEU A 442 -8.95 7.86 -2.22
N TYR A 443 -7.71 7.72 -1.75
CA TYR A 443 -7.31 6.54 -0.99
C TYR A 443 -7.97 6.50 0.38
N LEU A 444 -8.06 7.64 1.08
CA LEU A 444 -8.77 7.74 2.36
C LEU A 444 -10.26 7.41 2.20
N ALA A 445 -10.92 7.95 1.17
CA ALA A 445 -12.32 7.67 0.89
C ALA A 445 -12.55 6.18 0.62
N PHE A 446 -11.70 5.56 -0.21
CA PHE A 446 -11.75 4.12 -0.43
C PHE A 446 -11.54 3.32 0.85
N TYR A 447 -10.57 3.71 1.67
CA TYR A 447 -10.31 3.03 2.94
C TYR A 447 -11.54 3.03 3.84
N ILE A 448 -12.20 4.18 3.97
CA ILE A 448 -13.44 4.31 4.77
C ILE A 448 -14.57 3.49 4.15
N ILE A 449 -14.76 3.53 2.82
CA ILE A 449 -15.80 2.75 2.13
C ILE A 449 -15.58 1.24 2.35
N MET A 450 -14.34 0.75 2.23
CA MET A 450 -14.01 -0.66 2.43
C MET A 450 -14.16 -1.09 3.89
N LYS A 451 -13.84 -0.19 4.83
CA LYS A 451 -14.12 -0.40 6.25
C LYS A 451 -15.62 -0.64 6.49
N LEU A 452 -16.46 0.25 5.96
CA LEU A 452 -17.92 0.12 6.06
C LEU A 452 -18.46 -1.15 5.38
N ARG A 453 -17.96 -1.49 4.18
CA ARG A 453 -18.36 -2.72 3.46
C ARG A 453 -17.90 -4.00 4.16
N SER A 454 -16.85 -3.93 4.96
CA SER A 454 -16.35 -5.06 5.77
C SER A 454 -17.09 -5.21 7.09
N ASN A 455 -18.18 -4.46 7.32
CA ASN A 455 -18.94 -4.40 8.58
C ASN A 455 -18.10 -3.95 9.78
N GLU A 456 -17.02 -3.21 9.54
CA GLU A 456 -16.25 -2.55 10.60
C GLU A 456 -16.90 -1.21 10.96
N ARG A 457 -16.80 -0.79 12.22
CA ARG A 457 -17.53 0.38 12.72
C ARG A 457 -16.60 1.57 12.85
N VAL A 458 -17.05 2.75 12.43
CA VAL A 458 -16.35 3.99 12.76
C VAL A 458 -16.83 4.47 14.13
N LEU A 459 -15.93 4.49 15.11
CA LEU A 459 -16.26 4.96 16.46
C LEU A 459 -16.68 6.45 16.47
N PRO A 460 -17.36 6.93 17.53
CA PRO A 460 -17.79 8.33 17.61
C PRO A 460 -16.64 9.33 17.54
N ILE A 461 -15.51 9.04 18.17
CA ILE A 461 -14.31 9.91 18.17
C ILE A 461 -13.78 10.15 16.74
N PRO A 462 -13.39 9.12 15.96
CA PRO A 462 -12.96 9.33 14.58
C PRO A 462 -14.08 9.91 13.70
N SER A 463 -15.36 9.61 13.96
CA SER A 463 -16.47 10.21 13.21
C SER A 463 -16.53 11.73 13.41
N VAL A 464 -16.42 12.21 14.65
CA VAL A 464 -16.35 13.65 14.97
C VAL A 464 -15.12 14.28 14.32
N CYS A 465 -13.96 13.61 14.39
CA CYS A 465 -12.74 14.09 13.74
C CYS A 465 -12.89 14.17 12.21
N ILE A 466 -13.58 13.22 11.56
CA ILE A 466 -13.82 13.25 10.09
C ILE A 466 -14.69 14.45 9.72
N VAL A 467 -15.79 14.68 10.45
CA VAL A 467 -16.69 15.81 10.18
C VAL A 467 -15.94 17.13 10.43
N ALA A 468 -15.22 17.26 11.54
CA ALA A 468 -14.41 18.44 11.84
C ALA A 468 -13.36 18.67 10.74
N THR A 469 -12.66 17.63 10.31
CA THR A 469 -11.67 17.69 9.21
C THR A 469 -12.32 18.23 7.93
N ALA A 470 -13.48 17.71 7.53
CA ALA A 470 -14.16 18.13 6.30
C ALA A 470 -14.61 19.60 6.36
N VAL A 471 -15.19 20.03 7.49
CA VAL A 471 -15.66 21.41 7.69
C VAL A 471 -14.49 22.39 7.69
N VAL A 472 -13.43 22.09 8.44
CA VAL A 472 -12.27 22.98 8.57
C VAL A 472 -11.48 23.04 7.26
N TRP A 473 -11.33 21.94 6.51
CA TRP A 473 -10.73 21.98 5.18
C TRP A 473 -11.56 22.79 4.18
N ALA A 474 -12.89 22.66 4.20
CA ALA A 474 -13.75 23.45 3.32
C ALA A 474 -13.59 24.96 3.60
N ALA A 475 -13.53 25.34 4.88
CA ALA A 475 -13.24 26.71 5.28
C ALA A 475 -11.83 27.15 4.86
N ALA A 476 -10.81 26.31 5.07
CA ALA A 476 -9.44 26.61 4.66
C ALA A 476 -9.34 26.84 3.14
N LEU A 477 -9.95 25.97 2.33
CA LEU A 477 -9.93 26.09 0.87
C LEU A 477 -10.57 27.39 0.39
N TYR A 478 -11.62 27.88 1.06
CA TYR A 478 -12.21 29.18 0.72
C TYR A 478 -11.19 30.31 0.81
N PHE A 479 -10.38 30.36 1.87
CA PHE A 479 -9.34 31.38 2.06
C PHE A 479 -8.12 31.15 1.16
N PHE A 480 -7.76 29.89 0.89
CA PHE A 480 -6.67 29.54 -0.01
C PHE A 480 -6.84 30.16 -1.41
N PHE A 481 -8.06 30.19 -1.93
CA PHE A 481 -8.33 30.73 -3.27
C PHE A 481 -8.41 32.28 -3.34
N GLN A 482 -8.23 33.00 -2.23
CA GLN A 482 -8.33 34.48 -2.22
C GLN A 482 -7.09 35.22 -2.76
N ASN A 483 -5.99 34.51 -3.07
CA ASN A 483 -4.80 34.99 -3.79
C ASN A 483 -4.40 36.46 -3.53
N LEU A 484 -3.77 36.73 -2.38
CA LEU A 484 -3.36 38.07 -1.94
C LEU A 484 -2.02 38.56 -2.51
N SER A 485 -1.12 37.64 -2.85
CA SER A 485 0.17 37.93 -3.49
C SER A 485 0.53 36.82 -4.48
N SER A 486 1.40 37.12 -5.46
CA SER A 486 1.84 36.12 -6.43
C SER A 486 3.20 36.47 -7.00
N TRP A 487 4.13 35.52 -6.92
CA TRP A 487 5.47 35.62 -7.52
C TRP A 487 5.47 35.25 -9.01
N GLU A 488 4.34 34.83 -9.59
CA GLU A 488 4.24 34.45 -11.01
C GLU A 488 4.23 35.66 -11.95
N GLY A 489 3.81 36.81 -11.44
CA GLY A 489 3.73 38.09 -12.15
C GLY A 489 4.83 39.05 -11.74
N THR A 490 4.75 40.28 -12.22
CA THR A 490 5.66 41.35 -11.77
C THR A 490 5.33 41.80 -10.34
N PRO A 491 6.28 42.42 -9.61
CA PRO A 491 6.00 43.00 -8.30
C PRO A 491 4.82 44.00 -8.32
N ALA A 492 4.67 44.75 -9.42
CA ALA A 492 3.55 45.68 -9.61
C ALA A 492 2.20 44.93 -9.72
N GLU A 493 2.12 43.90 -10.56
CA GLU A 493 0.91 43.06 -10.70
C GLU A 493 0.55 42.35 -9.38
N SER A 494 1.54 41.93 -8.59
CA SER A 494 1.27 41.37 -7.26
C SER A 494 0.69 42.41 -6.31
N ARG A 495 1.13 43.67 -6.37
CA ARG A 495 0.66 44.74 -5.47
C ARG A 495 -0.79 45.12 -5.71
N GLU A 496 -1.30 44.97 -6.93
CA GLU A 496 -2.72 45.20 -7.24
C GLU A 496 -3.66 44.23 -6.51
N LYS A 497 -3.15 43.08 -6.08
CA LYS A 497 -3.92 42.05 -5.34
C LYS A 497 -3.95 42.27 -3.83
N ASN A 498 -3.09 43.15 -3.31
CA ASN A 498 -2.96 43.39 -1.87
C ASN A 498 -4.29 43.85 -1.27
N ARG A 499 -4.63 43.30 -0.10
CA ARG A 499 -5.84 43.66 0.65
C ARG A 499 -5.49 44.01 2.09
N ARG A 500 -6.34 44.83 2.72
CA ARG A 500 -6.21 45.15 4.14
C ARG A 500 -6.39 43.90 5.00
N CYS A 501 -5.83 43.93 6.20
CA CYS A 501 -6.08 42.89 7.20
C CYS A 501 -7.58 42.75 7.50
N ILE A 502 -8.00 41.53 7.83
CA ILE A 502 -9.41 41.20 8.10
C ILE A 502 -9.61 40.88 9.58
N LEU A 503 -8.68 40.11 10.17
CA LEU A 503 -8.82 39.62 11.54
C LEU A 503 -7.88 40.39 12.48
N PHE A 504 -8.47 41.06 13.47
CA PHE A 504 -7.79 41.88 14.49
C PHE A 504 -6.87 42.99 13.94
N ASP A 505 -7.13 43.45 12.70
CA ASP A 505 -6.24 44.36 11.98
C ASP A 505 -4.77 43.89 11.94
N PHE A 506 -4.57 42.56 11.95
CA PHE A 506 -3.24 41.95 12.01
C PHE A 506 -3.06 40.75 11.06
N PHE A 507 -4.13 40.01 10.78
CA PHE A 507 -4.09 38.83 9.91
C PHE A 507 -4.93 39.03 8.64
N ASP A 508 -4.40 38.59 7.50
CA ASP A 508 -5.10 38.56 6.21
C ASP A 508 -5.76 37.20 5.90
N ASP A 509 -6.37 37.07 4.70
CA ASP A 509 -6.99 35.81 4.27
C ASP A 509 -6.00 34.63 4.28
N HIS A 510 -4.72 34.86 3.94
CA HIS A 510 -3.70 33.81 3.86
C HIS A 510 -3.25 33.37 5.25
N ASP A 511 -3.14 34.31 6.20
CA ASP A 511 -2.93 33.99 7.61
C ASP A 511 -4.06 33.15 8.21
N ILE A 512 -5.32 33.45 7.85
CA ILE A 512 -6.48 32.64 8.27
C ILE A 512 -6.40 31.24 7.66
N TRP A 513 -5.96 31.12 6.40
CA TRP A 513 -5.68 29.82 5.78
C TRP A 513 -4.64 29.02 6.56
N HIS A 514 -3.55 29.64 7.05
CA HIS A 514 -2.56 28.95 7.88
C HIS A 514 -3.19 28.38 9.17
N PHE A 515 -4.00 29.16 9.89
CA PHE A 515 -4.68 28.67 11.10
C PHE A 515 -5.64 27.51 10.84
N LEU A 516 -6.45 27.63 9.78
CA LEU A 516 -7.44 26.61 9.43
C LEU A 516 -6.77 25.35 8.89
N SER A 517 -5.76 25.47 8.03
CA SER A 517 -5.03 24.33 7.47
C SER A 517 -4.24 23.56 8.54
N ALA A 518 -3.61 24.26 9.50
CA ALA A 518 -2.95 23.62 10.65
C ALA A 518 -3.94 22.77 11.45
N THR A 519 -5.12 23.33 11.73
CA THR A 519 -6.19 22.66 12.45
C THR A 519 -6.74 21.46 11.67
N ALA A 520 -6.94 21.62 10.35
CA ALA A 520 -7.44 20.57 9.49
C ALA A 520 -6.46 19.40 9.35
N LEU A 521 -5.15 19.67 9.21
CA LEU A 521 -4.10 18.66 9.18
C LEU A 521 -4.01 17.91 10.51
N PHE A 522 -4.12 18.61 11.64
CA PHE A 522 -4.15 17.99 12.96
C PHE A 522 -5.31 17.00 13.10
N PHE A 523 -6.54 17.41 12.75
CA PHE A 523 -7.68 16.49 12.77
C PHE A 523 -7.51 15.34 11.77
N SER A 524 -6.96 15.59 10.58
CA SER A 524 -6.66 14.54 9.59
C SER A 524 -5.70 13.49 10.16
N PHE A 525 -4.68 13.91 10.92
CA PHE A 525 -3.76 12.99 11.57
C PHE A 525 -4.42 12.22 12.72
N LEU A 526 -5.32 12.86 13.47
CA LEU A 526 -6.12 12.18 14.49
C LEU A 526 -7.06 11.14 13.89
N VAL A 527 -7.66 11.41 12.73
CA VAL A 527 -8.43 10.41 11.97
C VAL A 527 -7.53 9.22 11.66
N LEU A 528 -6.37 9.42 11.03
CA LEU A 528 -5.44 8.32 10.71
C LEU A 528 -4.94 7.56 11.94
N LEU A 529 -4.88 8.21 13.11
CA LEU A 529 -4.45 7.61 14.37
C LEU A 529 -5.56 6.76 15.03
N THR A 530 -6.83 7.12 14.87
CA THR A 530 -7.96 6.55 15.62
C THR A 530 -8.97 5.78 14.77
N LEU A 531 -8.85 5.82 13.44
CA LEU A 531 -9.81 5.24 12.50
C LEU A 531 -10.04 3.74 12.71
N ASP A 532 -9.02 3.00 13.16
CA ASP A 532 -9.07 1.55 13.35
C ASP A 532 -9.07 1.12 14.83
N ASP A 533 -9.36 2.03 15.75
CA ASP A 533 -9.46 1.73 17.19
C ASP A 533 -10.60 0.75 17.51
N ASP A 534 -11.61 0.61 16.63
CA ASP A 534 -12.68 -0.38 16.77
C ASP A 534 -12.17 -1.84 16.69
N LEU A 535 -11.03 -2.04 16.04
CA LEU A 535 -10.43 -3.36 15.82
C LEU A 535 -9.52 -3.82 16.96
N ASP A 536 -9.27 -2.99 17.98
CA ASP A 536 -8.32 -3.30 19.06
C ASP A 536 -8.66 -4.61 19.80
N MET A 537 -9.94 -5.00 19.82
CA MET A 537 -10.44 -6.24 20.46
C MET A 537 -10.77 -7.35 19.46
N VAL A 538 -10.45 -7.17 18.17
CA VAL A 538 -10.70 -8.15 17.11
C VAL A 538 -9.43 -8.95 16.83
N GLN A 539 -9.56 -10.27 16.75
CA GLN A 539 -8.44 -11.16 16.46
C GLN A 539 -7.97 -10.96 15.01
N ARG A 540 -6.64 -10.97 14.77
CA ARG A 540 -6.03 -10.61 13.47
C ARG A 540 -6.43 -11.51 12.29
N ASP A 541 -6.83 -12.74 12.57
CA ASP A 541 -7.34 -13.72 11.60
C ASP A 541 -8.75 -13.39 11.10
N LYS A 542 -9.44 -12.44 11.73
CA LYS A 542 -10.78 -11.96 11.33
C LYS A 542 -10.74 -10.60 10.64
N ILE A 543 -9.60 -9.91 10.68
CA ILE A 543 -9.43 -8.59 10.09
C ILE A 543 -9.08 -8.74 8.61
N ARG A 544 -9.96 -8.28 7.72
CA ARG A 544 -9.76 -8.36 6.27
C ARG A 544 -8.74 -7.32 5.78
N VAL A 545 -7.95 -7.70 4.79
CA VAL A 545 -7.03 -6.83 4.05
C VAL A 545 -7.68 -6.44 2.73
N PHE A 546 -7.73 -5.14 2.43
CA PHE A 546 -8.28 -4.60 1.19
C PHE A 546 -7.33 -3.62 0.52
#